data_AF-A0A7V7MJR8-F1
#
_entry.id   AF-A0A7V7MJR8-F1
#
_cell.length_a   1.000
_cell.length_b   1.000
_cell.length_c   1.000
_cell.angle_alpha   90.00
_cell.angle_beta   90.00
_cell.angle_gamma   90.00
#
_symmetry.space_group_name_H-M   'P 1'
#
loop_
_entity.id
_entity.type
_entity.pdbx_description
1 polymer ?
#
loop_
_entity_poly.entity_id
_entity_poly.type
_entity_poly.pdbx_seq_one_letter_code
_entity_poly.pdbx_strand_id
1 'polypeptide(L)'
;MDFVCTRSGWRLGSGTPPARSLSDPAHGDQRTDYRHGSRNQLLPKCFGIAGIQRHEKPAGFGRRSSAMSLPSGKIPLFLAGARGLLAGEFLRLLHGHPAFSAIHLYSRLGGEPVQQIHPHLSSTQILQPLDDLAGDLAMALQAGPAVLVLALPHGASKPLWKILQQSWKANSAPWQQNLYVVDFSEDFRLTQESAEPWQYGLPELHRQSLSESRLTAAPGCFATAMQLAVLPAASNDSVSQEHPWMFHGVTGSSGSGAEPKPGAHHPFRHQNLWAYSRQGHRHEKELLHSRNGLGNPSVHFFAYSGPFSRGIHLTAHLPLKTKDETSKTWLQQYREFYQGCPFVQILEQEAPSIRAVAGSNRADVQVMVRDAWLHVFLALDNTLKGGAGQALQSLNLMLGYPESTALPLVGHGY
;
A
#
# COMPACT_ATOMS: atom_id res chain seq x y z
N MET A 1 57.61 -10.71 10.11
CA MET A 1 57.10 -11.21 8.81
C MET A 1 56.22 -10.12 8.26
N ASP A 2 56.71 -9.51 7.20
CA ASP A 2 56.41 -8.14 6.80
C ASP A 2 55.11 -7.99 6.01
N PHE A 3 54.47 -6.85 6.23
CA PHE A 3 53.43 -6.29 5.37
C PHE A 3 54.07 -5.84 4.05
N VAL A 4 53.59 -6.37 2.92
CA VAL A 4 53.92 -5.85 1.59
C VAL A 4 52.72 -5.09 1.04
N CYS A 5 52.91 -3.78 0.96
CA CYS A 5 52.04 -2.80 0.32
C CYS A 5 52.50 -2.64 -1.13
N THR A 6 51.67 -2.99 -2.11
CA THR A 6 51.93 -2.67 -3.53
C THR A 6 51.05 -1.51 -3.98
N ARG A 7 51.71 -0.35 -4.16
CA ARG A 7 51.18 0.83 -4.85
C ARG A 7 51.20 0.59 -6.36
N SER A 8 50.09 0.85 -7.04
CA SER A 8 50.07 1.12 -8.48
C SER A 8 49.51 2.53 -8.70
N GLY A 9 50.39 3.45 -9.10
CA GLY A 9 50.05 4.83 -9.39
C GLY A 9 49.53 5.02 -10.83
N TRP A 10 48.62 5.97 -11.00
CA TRP A 10 48.39 6.66 -12.27
C TRP A 10 48.23 8.16 -12.03
N ARG A 11 48.82 8.91 -12.96
CA ARG A 11 49.22 10.31 -12.88
C ARG A 11 48.04 11.28 -13.04
N LEU A 12 48.16 12.43 -12.36
CA LEU A 12 47.35 13.63 -12.58
C LEU A 12 47.74 14.27 -13.92
N GLY A 13 46.76 14.39 -14.82
CA GLY A 13 46.85 15.18 -16.05
C GLY A 13 45.99 16.43 -15.92
N SER A 14 46.64 17.59 -15.85
CA SER A 14 46.03 18.92 -15.96
C SER A 14 45.63 19.18 -17.41
N GLY A 15 44.35 19.43 -17.66
CA GLY A 15 43.83 19.81 -18.98
C GLY A 15 42.58 20.67 -18.85
N THR A 16 42.76 21.98 -18.87
CA THR A 16 41.72 22.99 -19.09
C THR A 16 41.27 22.98 -20.56
N PRO A 17 39.96 22.92 -20.87
CA PRO A 17 39.45 23.30 -22.18
C PRO A 17 38.92 24.75 -22.18
N PRO A 18 38.92 25.43 -23.34
CA PRO A 18 38.72 26.87 -23.44
C PRO A 18 37.23 27.28 -23.46
N ALA A 19 36.99 28.50 -22.97
CA ALA A 19 35.73 29.23 -23.12
C ALA A 19 35.49 29.61 -24.60
N ARG A 20 34.26 29.44 -25.08
CA ARG A 20 33.73 30.14 -26.26
C ARG A 20 32.30 30.61 -26.02
N SER A 21 32.06 31.81 -26.53
CA SER A 21 30.92 32.70 -26.37
C SER A 21 29.70 32.34 -27.23
N LEU A 22 28.53 32.61 -26.66
CA LEU A 22 27.26 33.13 -27.23
C LEU A 22 26.95 32.95 -28.74
N SER A 23 25.81 32.31 -29.02
CA SER A 23 24.81 32.80 -29.99
C SER A 23 23.44 32.17 -29.72
N ASP A 24 22.41 33.03 -29.71
CA ASP A 24 20.97 32.73 -29.70
C ASP A 24 20.52 32.03 -30.99
N PRO A 25 19.36 31.34 -30.98
CA PRO A 25 18.19 31.98 -31.62
C PRO A 25 16.84 31.77 -30.89
N ALA A 26 16.18 32.91 -30.68
CA ALA A 26 14.78 33.26 -30.98
C ALA A 26 13.66 32.18 -31.10
N HIS A 27 12.61 32.48 -30.33
CA HIS A 27 11.16 32.38 -30.59
C HIS A 27 10.40 31.05 -30.50
N GLY A 28 9.40 31.05 -29.61
CA GLY A 28 8.30 30.09 -29.55
C GLY A 28 7.39 30.35 -28.35
N ASP A 29 6.70 31.49 -28.35
CA ASP A 29 5.65 31.83 -27.37
C ASP A 29 4.44 30.89 -27.54
N GLN A 30 4.16 30.05 -26.55
CA GLN A 30 2.85 29.44 -26.34
C GLN A 30 2.53 29.42 -24.86
N ARG A 31 2.04 30.56 -24.36
CA ARG A 31 1.15 30.59 -23.20
C ARG A 31 -0.04 29.68 -23.47
N THR A 32 -0.19 28.63 -22.68
CA THR A 32 -1.46 27.92 -22.54
C THR A 32 -1.97 28.17 -21.12
N ASP A 33 -3.07 28.91 -21.05
CA ASP A 33 -3.80 29.28 -19.85
C ASP A 33 -4.26 28.02 -19.09
N TYR A 34 -3.63 27.74 -17.94
CA TYR A 34 -4.23 26.88 -16.93
C TYR A 34 -5.35 27.65 -16.24
N ARG A 35 -6.58 27.48 -16.72
CA ARG A 35 -7.77 27.90 -15.97
C ARG A 35 -7.85 27.07 -14.68
N HIS A 36 -7.53 27.71 -13.56
CA HIS A 36 -7.82 27.21 -12.22
C HIS A 36 -9.34 27.13 -12.01
N GLY A 37 -9.89 25.92 -12.13
CA GLY A 37 -11.18 25.56 -11.54
C GLY A 37 -10.95 24.89 -10.19
N SER A 38 -10.79 25.67 -9.12
CA SER A 38 -10.77 25.15 -7.75
C SER A 38 -12.18 24.76 -7.31
N ARG A 39 -12.56 23.50 -7.56
CA ARG A 39 -13.57 22.85 -6.72
C ARG A 39 -12.81 22.06 -5.65
N ASN A 40 -12.62 22.66 -4.47
CA ASN A 40 -12.20 21.96 -3.26
C ASN A 40 -13.26 20.90 -2.93
N GLN A 41 -13.11 19.69 -3.46
CA GLN A 41 -13.81 18.52 -2.95
C GLN A 41 -13.05 18.07 -1.70
N LEU A 42 -13.59 18.41 -0.53
CA LEU A 42 -13.11 17.89 0.75
C LEU A 42 -13.16 16.36 0.71
N LEU A 43 -12.11 15.70 1.22
CA LEU A 43 -12.09 14.23 1.28
C LEU A 43 -13.28 13.73 2.11
N PRO A 44 -13.95 12.64 1.69
CA PRO A 44 -14.99 12.03 2.52
C PRO A 44 -14.38 11.60 3.85
N LYS A 45 -15.06 11.89 4.98
CA LYS A 45 -14.71 11.31 6.29
C LYS A 45 -14.76 9.78 6.18
N CYS A 46 -14.00 9.03 6.99
CA CYS A 46 -14.29 7.59 7.18
C CYS A 46 -15.72 7.49 7.74
N PHE A 47 -16.75 7.35 6.91
CA PHE A 47 -18.07 6.99 7.44
C PHE A 47 -18.07 5.48 7.65
N GLY A 48 -18.17 5.07 8.92
CA GLY A 48 -18.62 3.72 9.27
C GLY A 48 -20.07 3.57 8.81
N ILE A 49 -20.43 2.40 8.29
CA ILE A 49 -21.81 2.10 7.90
C ILE A 49 -22.65 2.12 9.18
N ALA A 50 -23.35 3.22 9.43
CA ALA A 50 -24.39 3.28 10.44
C ALA A 50 -25.55 2.40 9.96
N GLY A 51 -25.74 1.27 10.64
CA GLY A 51 -27.02 0.57 10.72
C GLY A 51 -27.53 -0.09 9.43
N ILE A 52 -27.35 -1.40 9.33
CA ILE A 52 -28.42 -2.25 8.80
C ILE A 52 -29.53 -2.24 9.87
N GLN A 53 -30.27 -1.13 9.97
CA GLN A 53 -31.58 -1.17 10.59
C GLN A 53 -32.54 -1.75 9.56
N ARG A 54 -33.16 -2.88 9.91
CA ARG A 54 -34.35 -3.39 9.24
C ARG A 54 -35.39 -2.27 9.29
N HIS A 55 -35.58 -1.56 8.19
CA HIS A 55 -36.72 -0.66 8.04
C HIS A 55 -37.70 -1.22 7.02
N GLU A 56 -38.91 -1.37 7.53
CA GLU A 56 -40.13 -1.65 6.81
C GLU A 56 -40.29 -0.75 5.58
N LYS A 57 -40.92 -1.31 4.54
CA LYS A 57 -41.15 -0.71 3.24
C LYS A 57 -41.86 0.66 3.34
N PRO A 58 -41.38 1.66 2.59
CA PRO A 58 -42.26 2.62 1.93
C PRO A 58 -42.34 2.28 0.43
N ALA A 59 -43.52 2.45 -0.12
CA ALA A 59 -43.85 2.19 -1.51
C ALA A 59 -43.22 3.22 -2.46
N GLY A 60 -42.79 2.74 -3.62
CA GLY A 60 -42.69 3.50 -4.86
C GLY A 60 -41.50 4.45 -4.98
N PHE A 61 -40.43 4.01 -5.67
CA PHE A 61 -39.81 4.67 -6.82
C PHE A 61 -38.58 3.85 -7.24
N GLY A 62 -38.53 3.45 -8.51
CA GLY A 62 -37.51 2.55 -9.03
C GLY A 62 -36.11 3.17 -9.02
N ARG A 63 -35.23 2.64 -8.17
CA ARG A 63 -33.77 2.68 -8.36
C ARG A 63 -33.28 1.25 -8.46
N ARG A 64 -32.62 0.92 -9.57
CA ARG A 64 -31.77 -0.27 -9.68
C ARG A 64 -30.53 -0.02 -8.81
N SER A 65 -30.58 -0.32 -7.53
CA SER A 65 -29.37 -0.67 -6.78
C SER A 65 -29.18 -2.18 -6.94
N SER A 66 -28.20 -2.59 -7.74
CA SER A 66 -27.68 -3.94 -7.67
C SER A 66 -26.89 -4.04 -6.37
N ALA A 67 -27.56 -4.30 -5.26
CA ALA A 67 -26.89 -4.85 -4.09
C ALA A 67 -26.21 -6.14 -4.56
N MET A 68 -24.87 -6.14 -4.66
CA MET A 68 -24.14 -7.36 -4.97
C MET A 68 -24.48 -8.37 -3.87
N SER A 69 -25.22 -9.42 -4.24
CA SER A 69 -25.43 -10.55 -3.35
C SER A 69 -24.07 -11.16 -3.04
N LEU A 70 -23.76 -11.37 -1.76
CA LEU A 70 -22.60 -12.14 -1.34
C LEU A 70 -22.51 -13.42 -2.19
N PRO A 71 -21.32 -13.78 -2.74
CA PRO A 71 -21.16 -15.04 -3.42
C PRO A 71 -21.66 -16.16 -2.52
N SER A 72 -22.70 -16.88 -2.94
CA SER A 72 -23.23 -18.00 -2.17
C SER A 72 -22.27 -19.19 -2.33
N GLY A 73 -21.33 -19.34 -1.40
CA GLY A 73 -20.37 -20.44 -1.35
C GLY A 73 -18.94 -20.00 -1.12
N LYS A 74 -18.08 -20.93 -0.71
CA LYS A 74 -16.64 -20.69 -0.53
C LYS A 74 -15.93 -20.56 -1.88
N ILE A 75 -15.13 -19.51 -2.05
CA ILE A 75 -14.49 -19.07 -3.31
C ILE A 75 -13.06 -19.64 -3.42
N PRO A 76 -12.61 -20.18 -4.56
CA PRO A 76 -11.22 -20.58 -4.74
C PRO A 76 -10.30 -19.34 -4.87
N LEU A 77 -9.12 -19.41 -4.25
CA LEU A 77 -8.09 -18.38 -4.32
C LEU A 77 -6.84 -18.89 -5.03
N PHE A 78 -6.32 -18.10 -5.96
CA PHE A 78 -5.11 -18.39 -6.74
C PHE A 78 -4.06 -17.35 -6.38
N LEU A 79 -2.90 -17.77 -5.89
CA LEU A 79 -1.82 -16.87 -5.46
C LEU A 79 -0.60 -17.05 -6.36
N ALA A 80 -0.29 -16.04 -7.16
CA ALA A 80 0.94 -15.94 -7.93
C ALA A 80 2.04 -15.27 -7.10
N GLY A 81 3.22 -15.89 -7.02
CA GLY A 81 4.35 -15.35 -6.24
C GLY A 81 4.41 -15.87 -4.80
N ALA A 82 4.00 -17.12 -4.58
CA ALA A 82 3.90 -17.74 -3.25
C ALA A 82 5.21 -17.76 -2.44
N ARG A 83 6.36 -17.47 -3.05
CA ARG A 83 7.67 -17.41 -2.38
C ARG A 83 7.92 -16.14 -1.58
N GLY A 84 7.18 -15.06 -1.84
CA GLY A 84 7.44 -13.76 -1.23
C GLY A 84 7.06 -13.67 0.25
N LEU A 85 7.70 -12.77 1.01
CA LEU A 85 7.38 -12.53 2.42
C LEU A 85 5.91 -12.09 2.63
N LEU A 86 5.41 -11.20 1.77
CA LEU A 86 4.01 -10.78 1.82
C LEU A 86 3.05 -11.91 1.45
N ALA A 87 3.44 -12.83 0.57
CA ALA A 87 2.65 -14.02 0.28
C ALA A 87 2.55 -14.93 1.51
N GLY A 88 3.66 -15.17 2.21
CA GLY A 88 3.66 -15.90 3.47
C GLY A 88 2.72 -15.29 4.52
N GLU A 89 2.79 -13.97 4.70
CA GLU A 89 1.87 -13.27 5.62
C GLU A 89 0.41 -13.34 5.17
N PHE A 90 0.15 -13.18 3.87
CA PHE A 90 -1.20 -13.29 3.36
C PHE A 90 -1.77 -14.69 3.62
N LEU A 91 -1.00 -15.75 3.33
CA LEU A 91 -1.36 -17.13 3.62
C LEU A 91 -1.59 -17.39 5.11
N ARG A 92 -0.77 -16.79 5.99
CA ARG A 92 -0.97 -16.85 7.44
C ARG A 92 -2.32 -16.27 7.85
N LEU A 93 -2.73 -15.14 7.26
CA LEU A 93 -4.03 -14.51 7.52
C LEU A 93 -5.19 -15.36 6.98
N LEU A 94 -5.01 -16.04 5.84
CA LEU A 94 -6.06 -16.87 5.24
C LEU A 94 -6.42 -18.12 6.06
N HIS A 95 -5.54 -18.60 6.95
CA HIS A 95 -5.73 -19.84 7.71
C HIS A 95 -7.06 -19.88 8.50
N GLY A 96 -7.62 -18.73 8.88
CA GLY A 96 -8.91 -18.61 9.57
C GLY A 96 -10.01 -17.92 8.77
N HIS A 97 -9.82 -17.66 7.47
CA HIS A 97 -10.75 -16.84 6.70
C HIS A 97 -11.93 -17.67 6.17
N PRO A 98 -13.21 -17.28 6.42
CA PRO A 98 -14.38 -18.09 6.09
C PRO A 98 -14.69 -18.19 4.59
N ALA A 99 -14.16 -17.26 3.79
CA ALA A 99 -14.55 -17.13 2.38
C ALA A 99 -13.96 -18.17 1.44
N PHE A 100 -12.86 -18.84 1.79
CA PHE A 100 -12.07 -19.59 0.80
C PHE A 100 -12.27 -21.10 0.90
N SER A 101 -12.48 -21.76 -0.24
CA SER A 101 -12.69 -23.22 -0.35
C SER A 101 -11.40 -23.97 -0.59
N ALA A 102 -10.54 -23.37 -1.42
CA ALA A 102 -9.25 -23.89 -1.82
C ALA A 102 -8.29 -22.72 -2.05
N ILE A 103 -7.01 -22.96 -1.79
CA ILE A 103 -5.94 -22.00 -2.03
C ILE A 103 -4.93 -22.70 -2.96
N HIS A 104 -4.77 -22.16 -4.17
CA HIS A 104 -3.85 -22.63 -5.19
C HIS A 104 -2.61 -21.74 -5.21
N LEU A 105 -1.43 -22.33 -5.11
CA LEU A 105 -0.19 -21.59 -4.89
C LEU A 105 0.76 -21.76 -6.07
N TYR A 106 1.18 -20.64 -6.66
CA TYR A 106 2.02 -20.63 -7.86
C TYR A 106 3.33 -19.88 -7.60
N SER A 107 4.39 -20.37 -8.23
CA SER A 107 5.68 -19.69 -8.31
C SER A 107 6.29 -19.89 -9.70
N ARG A 108 7.36 -19.15 -10.02
CA ARG A 108 7.98 -19.20 -11.34
C ARG A 108 8.28 -20.62 -11.83
N LEU A 109 8.74 -21.52 -10.96
CA LEU A 109 9.12 -22.88 -11.33
C LEU A 109 8.28 -23.97 -10.65
N GLY A 110 7.60 -23.67 -9.55
CA GLY A 110 6.92 -24.68 -8.73
C GLY A 110 7.89 -25.64 -8.01
N GLY A 111 7.36 -26.77 -7.53
CA GLY A 111 8.13 -27.94 -7.09
C GLY A 111 8.49 -28.02 -5.61
N GLU A 112 8.48 -26.89 -4.89
CA GLU A 112 8.80 -26.87 -3.45
C GLU A 112 7.53 -26.87 -2.58
N PRO A 113 7.48 -27.61 -1.47
CA PRO A 113 6.44 -27.48 -0.46
C PRO A 113 6.42 -26.08 0.16
N VAL A 114 5.25 -25.49 0.35
CA VAL A 114 5.12 -24.13 0.90
C VAL A 114 5.74 -23.99 2.29
N GLN A 115 5.65 -25.00 3.15
CA GLN A 115 6.27 -25.02 4.47
C GLN A 115 7.81 -24.96 4.46
N GLN A 116 8.47 -25.37 3.36
CA GLN A 116 9.93 -25.24 3.27
C GLN A 116 10.36 -23.78 3.05
N ILE A 117 9.49 -23.01 2.37
CA ILE A 117 9.70 -21.59 2.10
C ILE A 117 9.23 -20.74 3.28
N HIS A 118 8.05 -21.07 3.82
CA HIS A 118 7.38 -20.38 4.91
C HIS A 118 7.16 -21.35 6.07
N PRO A 119 8.16 -21.58 6.93
CA PRO A 119 8.12 -22.64 7.96
C PRO A 119 7.09 -22.41 9.08
N HIS A 120 6.50 -21.22 9.16
CA HIS A 120 5.39 -20.92 10.07
C HIS A 120 4.03 -21.41 9.53
N LEU A 121 3.96 -21.83 8.26
CA LEU A 121 2.78 -22.43 7.66
C LEU A 121 2.86 -23.95 7.76
N SER A 122 1.83 -24.59 8.30
CA SER A 122 1.76 -26.06 8.46
C SER A 122 1.32 -26.81 7.19
N SER A 123 1.14 -26.12 6.07
CA SER A 123 0.64 -26.72 4.83
C SER A 123 1.76 -27.43 4.07
N THR A 124 1.50 -28.67 3.65
CA THR A 124 2.41 -29.48 2.84
C THR A 124 2.18 -29.32 1.33
N GLN A 125 1.31 -28.40 0.91
CA GLN A 125 1.01 -28.16 -0.51
C GLN A 125 2.28 -27.81 -1.28
N ILE A 126 2.46 -28.45 -2.44
CA ILE A 126 3.55 -28.19 -3.36
C ILE A 126 3.16 -27.01 -4.26
N LEU A 127 4.07 -26.05 -4.42
CA LEU A 127 3.87 -24.92 -5.32
C LEU A 127 3.79 -25.39 -6.78
N GLN A 128 2.85 -24.86 -7.53
CA GLN A 128 2.66 -25.13 -8.94
C GLN A 128 3.51 -24.16 -9.81
N PRO A 129 3.94 -24.57 -11.01
CA PRO A 129 4.53 -23.68 -12.00
C PRO A 129 3.56 -22.57 -12.41
N LEU A 130 4.06 -21.36 -12.60
CA LEU A 130 3.23 -20.20 -12.95
C LEU A 130 2.52 -20.36 -14.30
N ASP A 131 3.07 -21.16 -15.20
CA ASP A 131 2.50 -21.41 -16.53
C ASP A 131 1.13 -22.13 -16.45
N ASP A 132 0.88 -22.90 -15.38
CA ASP A 132 -0.38 -23.63 -15.18
C ASP A 132 -1.53 -22.71 -14.74
N LEU A 133 -1.21 -21.55 -14.13
CA LEU A 133 -2.18 -20.61 -13.55
C LEU A 133 -3.27 -20.21 -14.53
N ALA A 134 -2.91 -19.97 -15.79
CA ALA A 134 -3.84 -19.46 -16.80
C ALA A 134 -4.98 -20.46 -17.08
N GLY A 135 -4.65 -21.75 -17.17
CA GLY A 135 -5.61 -22.82 -17.41
C GLY A 135 -6.48 -23.09 -16.18
N ASP A 136 -5.84 -23.24 -15.02
CA ASP A 136 -6.54 -23.53 -13.77
C ASP A 136 -7.55 -22.43 -13.40
N LEU A 137 -7.14 -21.18 -13.53
CA LEU A 137 -8.01 -20.04 -13.22
C LEU A 137 -9.12 -19.89 -14.26
N ALA A 138 -8.86 -20.16 -15.55
CA ALA A 138 -9.92 -20.15 -16.57
C ALA A 138 -11.02 -21.18 -16.25
N MET A 139 -10.63 -22.39 -15.84
CA MET A 139 -11.57 -23.44 -15.43
C MET A 139 -12.39 -23.03 -14.20
N ALA A 140 -11.74 -22.45 -13.17
CA ALA A 140 -12.45 -21.96 -11.98
C ALA A 140 -13.46 -20.86 -12.32
N LEU A 141 -13.09 -19.92 -13.19
CA LEU A 141 -13.96 -18.82 -13.62
C LEU A 141 -15.20 -19.31 -14.37
N GLN A 142 -15.14 -20.43 -15.09
CA GLN A 142 -16.32 -21.06 -15.69
C GLN A 142 -17.28 -21.63 -14.63
N ALA A 143 -16.73 -22.17 -13.53
CA ALA A 143 -17.53 -22.74 -12.44
C ALA A 143 -18.16 -21.67 -11.54
N GLY A 144 -17.55 -20.48 -11.42
CA GLY A 144 -18.08 -19.39 -10.61
C GLY A 144 -17.03 -18.33 -10.26
N PRO A 145 -17.28 -17.51 -9.23
CA PRO A 145 -16.33 -16.51 -8.78
C PRO A 145 -15.00 -17.11 -8.31
N ALA A 146 -13.89 -16.39 -8.53
CA ALA A 146 -12.54 -16.76 -8.07
C ALA A 146 -11.76 -15.51 -7.64
N VAL A 147 -10.76 -15.69 -6.76
CA VAL A 147 -9.82 -14.64 -6.36
C VAL A 147 -8.44 -14.92 -6.94
N LEU A 148 -7.82 -13.90 -7.53
CA LEU A 148 -6.40 -13.90 -7.91
C LEU A 148 -5.62 -12.90 -7.04
N VAL A 149 -4.54 -13.37 -6.44
CA VAL A 149 -3.59 -12.53 -5.70
C VAL A 149 -2.27 -12.51 -6.45
N LEU A 150 -1.83 -11.31 -6.82
CA LEU A 150 -0.55 -11.08 -7.49
C LEU A 150 0.46 -10.58 -6.45
N ALA A 151 1.18 -11.51 -5.82
CA ALA A 151 2.25 -11.22 -4.87
C ALA A 151 3.63 -11.23 -5.56
N LEU A 152 3.73 -10.50 -6.68
CA LEU A 152 4.88 -10.53 -7.58
C LEU A 152 5.83 -9.34 -7.36
N PRO A 153 7.11 -9.45 -7.77
CA PRO A 153 8.00 -8.31 -7.84
C PRO A 153 7.45 -7.21 -8.75
N HIS A 154 7.88 -5.97 -8.52
CA HIS A 154 7.56 -4.85 -9.40
C HIS A 154 7.92 -5.17 -10.86
N GLY A 155 7.02 -4.84 -11.78
CA GLY A 155 7.15 -5.02 -13.22
C GLY A 155 6.68 -6.38 -13.72
N ALA A 156 6.33 -7.31 -12.82
CA ALA A 156 5.94 -8.67 -13.20
C ALA A 156 4.41 -8.88 -13.24
N SER A 157 3.62 -8.05 -12.54
CA SER A 157 2.16 -8.18 -12.49
C SER A 157 1.52 -7.77 -13.81
N LYS A 158 1.94 -6.64 -14.41
CA LYS A 158 1.42 -6.15 -15.71
C LYS A 158 1.61 -7.16 -16.86
N PRO A 159 2.81 -7.76 -17.08
CA PRO A 159 2.99 -8.78 -18.11
C PRO A 159 2.15 -10.04 -17.88
N LEU A 160 2.13 -10.56 -16.65
CA LEU A 160 1.31 -11.74 -16.34
C LEU A 160 -0.17 -11.47 -16.58
N TRP A 161 -0.66 -10.30 -16.16
CA TRP A 161 -2.04 -9.88 -16.38
C TRP A 161 -2.43 -9.92 -17.87
N LYS A 162 -1.57 -9.41 -18.76
CA LYS A 162 -1.79 -9.47 -20.22
C LYS A 162 -1.89 -10.91 -20.73
N ILE A 163 -1.01 -11.80 -20.26
CA ILE A 163 -1.02 -13.22 -20.64
C ILE A 163 -2.33 -13.89 -20.18
N LEU A 164 -2.73 -13.64 -18.94
CA LEU A 164 -3.97 -14.18 -18.39
C LEU A 164 -5.20 -13.70 -19.17
N GLN A 165 -5.27 -12.42 -19.51
CA GLN A 165 -6.36 -11.86 -20.32
C GLN A 165 -6.44 -12.47 -21.71
N GLN A 166 -5.29 -12.71 -22.36
CA GLN A 166 -5.24 -13.40 -23.66
C GLN A 166 -5.76 -14.84 -23.53
N SER A 167 -5.34 -15.56 -22.49
CA SER A 167 -5.83 -16.92 -22.21
C SER A 167 -7.34 -16.94 -21.97
N TRP A 168 -7.88 -16.04 -21.13
CA TRP A 168 -9.31 -15.99 -20.84
C TRP A 168 -10.14 -15.62 -22.06
N LYS A 169 -9.63 -14.73 -22.91
CA LYS A 169 -10.26 -14.42 -24.21
C LYS A 169 -10.30 -15.64 -25.12
N ALA A 170 -9.22 -16.42 -25.19
CA ALA A 170 -9.16 -17.64 -26.00
C ALA A 170 -10.11 -18.73 -25.46
N ASN A 171 -10.25 -18.84 -24.14
CA ASN A 171 -11.06 -19.85 -23.47
C ASN A 171 -12.50 -19.40 -23.14
N SER A 172 -12.92 -18.21 -23.60
CA SER A 172 -14.22 -17.60 -23.27
C SER A 172 -14.53 -17.58 -21.77
N ALA A 173 -13.50 -17.41 -20.92
CA ALA A 173 -13.67 -17.41 -19.47
C ALA A 173 -14.31 -16.08 -19.01
N PRO A 174 -15.35 -16.11 -18.15
CA PRO A 174 -16.13 -14.94 -17.76
C PRO A 174 -15.43 -14.07 -16.69
N TRP A 175 -14.18 -13.67 -16.92
CA TRP A 175 -13.34 -13.05 -15.91
C TRP A 175 -13.86 -11.67 -15.46
N GLN A 176 -14.47 -10.87 -16.32
CA GLN A 176 -14.95 -9.51 -15.95
C GLN A 176 -16.01 -9.54 -14.83
N GLN A 177 -16.78 -10.62 -14.74
CA GLN A 177 -17.88 -10.76 -13.77
C GLN A 177 -17.55 -11.75 -12.64
N ASN A 178 -16.59 -12.66 -12.83
CA ASN A 178 -16.28 -13.71 -11.86
C ASN A 178 -14.93 -13.53 -11.16
N LEU A 179 -14.03 -12.68 -11.67
CA LEU A 179 -12.71 -12.52 -11.07
C LEU A 179 -12.68 -11.34 -10.08
N TYR A 180 -12.07 -11.57 -8.93
CA TYR A 180 -11.58 -10.53 -8.03
C TYR A 180 -10.05 -10.59 -7.99
N VAL A 181 -9.37 -9.44 -8.06
CA VAL A 181 -7.91 -9.38 -8.12
C VAL A 181 -7.36 -8.39 -7.11
N VAL A 182 -6.31 -8.82 -6.41
CA VAL A 182 -5.51 -7.97 -5.53
C VAL A 182 -4.05 -8.04 -5.98
N ASP A 183 -3.48 -6.90 -6.35
CA ASP A 183 -2.06 -6.78 -6.68
C ASP A 183 -1.28 -6.17 -5.52
N PHE A 184 -0.16 -6.79 -5.15
CA PHE A 184 0.74 -6.27 -4.11
C PHE A 184 1.84 -5.39 -4.72
N SER A 185 2.01 -5.39 -6.03
CA SER A 185 3.05 -4.62 -6.71
C SER A 185 2.63 -3.15 -6.89
N GLU A 186 3.52 -2.33 -7.44
CA GLU A 186 3.20 -0.95 -7.83
C GLU A 186 2.59 -0.83 -9.23
N ASP A 187 2.50 -1.94 -9.98
CA ASP A 187 2.22 -1.96 -11.41
C ASP A 187 0.85 -1.36 -11.75
N PHE A 188 -0.14 -1.51 -10.86
CA PHE A 188 -1.51 -1.02 -11.04
C PHE A 188 -1.94 0.08 -10.06
N ARG A 189 -1.04 0.53 -9.18
CA ARG A 189 -1.36 1.53 -8.14
C ARG A 189 -1.62 2.92 -8.69
N LEU A 190 -0.92 3.29 -9.76
CA LEU A 190 -0.98 4.61 -10.38
C LEU A 190 -1.72 4.45 -11.71
N THR A 191 -3.04 4.52 -11.64
CA THR A 191 -4.02 4.01 -12.63
C THR A 191 -4.05 4.75 -13.97
N GLN A 192 -3.20 5.75 -14.19
CA GLN A 192 -3.20 6.57 -15.41
C GLN A 192 -2.83 5.77 -16.68
N GLU A 193 -2.24 4.58 -16.53
CA GLU A 193 -1.76 3.76 -17.65
C GLU A 193 -2.52 2.43 -17.86
N SER A 194 -3.49 2.08 -17.02
CA SER A 194 -4.22 0.81 -17.14
C SER A 194 -5.54 0.96 -17.92
N ALA A 195 -5.85 -0.02 -18.77
CA ALA A 195 -7.12 -0.04 -19.49
C ALA A 195 -8.31 -0.32 -18.57
N GLU A 196 -8.09 -1.08 -17.49
CA GLU A 196 -9.09 -1.41 -16.47
C GLU A 196 -9.03 -0.45 -15.26
N PRO A 197 -10.16 -0.21 -14.58
CA PRO A 197 -10.24 0.70 -13.43
C PRO A 197 -9.79 0.01 -12.14
N TRP A 198 -8.47 -0.19 -11.98
CA TRP A 198 -7.89 -0.67 -10.73
C TRP A 198 -8.15 0.34 -9.61
N GLN A 199 -8.65 -0.12 -8.46
CA GLN A 199 -8.85 0.75 -7.29
C GLN A 199 -7.63 0.75 -6.38
N TYR A 200 -7.24 1.93 -5.91
CA TYR A 200 -6.18 2.06 -4.91
C TYR A 200 -6.66 1.48 -3.56
N GLY A 201 -5.97 0.46 -3.05
CA GLY A 201 -6.37 -0.36 -1.90
C GLY A 201 -6.15 0.29 -0.54
N LEU A 202 -6.64 1.51 -0.36
CA LEU A 202 -6.63 2.24 0.91
C LEU A 202 -8.07 2.39 1.43
N PRO A 203 -8.59 1.41 2.19
CA PRO A 203 -9.97 1.42 2.68
C PRO A 203 -10.37 2.66 3.47
N GLU A 204 -9.45 3.25 4.23
CA GLU A 204 -9.69 4.49 4.98
C GLU A 204 -10.12 5.66 4.08
N LEU A 205 -9.78 5.62 2.79
CA LEU A 205 -10.17 6.63 1.81
C LEU A 205 -11.19 6.12 0.78
N HIS A 206 -11.11 4.83 0.44
CA HIS A 206 -11.79 4.25 -0.72
C HIS A 206 -12.80 3.15 -0.35
N ARG A 207 -13.28 3.09 0.91
CA ARG A 207 -14.18 2.02 1.38
C ARG A 207 -15.34 1.72 0.42
N GLN A 208 -16.07 2.75 -0.01
CA GLN A 208 -17.21 2.57 -0.90
C GLN A 208 -16.79 2.06 -2.28
N SER A 209 -15.81 2.72 -2.93
CA SER A 209 -15.37 2.30 -4.27
C SER A 209 -14.72 0.92 -4.28
N LEU A 210 -14.04 0.52 -3.19
CA LEU A 210 -13.50 -0.83 -3.03
C LEU A 210 -14.61 -1.88 -2.90
N SER A 211 -15.71 -1.59 -2.18
CA SER A 211 -16.85 -2.51 -2.06
C SER A 211 -17.58 -2.79 -3.37
N GLU A 212 -17.43 -1.89 -4.35
CA GLU A 212 -18.01 -2.01 -5.70
C GLU A 212 -16.97 -2.52 -6.73
N SER A 213 -15.72 -2.71 -6.31
CA SER A 213 -14.62 -3.07 -7.21
C SER A 213 -14.36 -4.57 -7.29
N ARG A 214 -13.78 -4.97 -8.42
CA ARG A 214 -13.22 -6.30 -8.67
C ARG A 214 -11.71 -6.30 -8.77
N LEU A 215 -11.07 -5.15 -8.96
CA LEU A 215 -9.63 -5.03 -9.15
C LEU A 215 -9.09 -4.00 -8.17
N THR A 216 -8.09 -4.38 -7.37
CA THR A 216 -7.43 -3.44 -6.46
C THR A 216 -5.92 -3.63 -6.43
N ALA A 217 -5.20 -2.55 -6.24
CA ALA A 217 -3.76 -2.53 -6.03
C ALA A 217 -3.47 -2.05 -4.60
N ALA A 218 -2.85 -2.91 -3.79
CA ALA A 218 -2.51 -2.61 -2.41
C ALA A 218 -1.41 -1.53 -2.36
N PRO A 219 -1.56 -0.47 -1.55
CA PRO A 219 -0.57 0.59 -1.37
C PRO A 219 0.82 0.11 -0.96
N GLY A 220 1.84 0.92 -1.23
CA GLY A 220 3.16 0.73 -0.62
C GLY A 220 3.12 0.92 0.91
N CYS A 221 4.03 0.26 1.63
CA CYS A 221 4.03 0.28 3.10
C CYS A 221 4.26 1.68 3.69
N PHE A 222 5.23 2.45 3.19
CA PHE A 222 5.37 3.86 3.59
C PHE A 222 4.30 4.76 2.97
N ALA A 223 3.80 4.45 1.77
CA ALA A 223 2.69 5.21 1.19
C ALA A 223 1.45 5.12 2.09
N THR A 224 1.16 3.94 2.64
CA THR A 224 0.10 3.74 3.64
C THR A 224 0.35 4.60 4.86
N ALA A 225 1.54 4.51 5.46
CA ALA A 225 1.90 5.31 6.64
C ALA A 225 1.77 6.82 6.38
N MET A 226 2.30 7.32 5.27
CA MET A 226 2.24 8.75 4.93
C MET A 226 0.80 9.22 4.69
N GLN A 227 -0.02 8.43 4.00
CA GLN A 227 -1.42 8.77 3.79
C GLN A 227 -2.19 8.78 5.11
N LEU A 228 -2.04 7.75 5.95
CA LEU A 228 -2.68 7.72 7.27
C LEU A 228 -2.22 8.86 8.19
N ALA A 229 -1.01 9.39 8.00
CA ALA A 229 -0.53 10.55 8.73
C ALA A 229 -1.08 11.89 8.20
N VAL A 230 -1.62 11.94 6.98
CA VAL A 230 -1.90 13.21 6.28
C VAL A 230 -3.38 13.40 5.99
N LEU A 231 -4.13 12.32 5.76
CA LEU A 231 -5.52 12.39 5.29
C LEU A 231 -6.41 13.33 6.13
N PRO A 232 -6.39 13.31 7.49
CA PRO A 232 -7.21 14.23 8.27
C PRO A 232 -6.76 15.68 8.11
N ALA A 233 -5.45 15.93 8.13
CA ALA A 233 -4.90 17.28 8.03
C ALA A 233 -5.04 17.90 6.63
N ALA A 234 -5.08 17.04 5.62
CA ALA A 234 -5.30 17.46 4.26
C ALA A 234 -6.82 17.66 3.99
N SER A 235 -7.71 17.11 4.82
CA SER A 235 -9.17 17.24 4.67
C SER A 235 -9.76 18.59 5.10
N ASN A 236 -9.00 19.48 5.76
CA ASN A 236 -9.54 20.71 6.35
C ASN A 236 -8.87 22.03 5.92
N ASP A 237 -8.05 22.03 4.86
CA ASP A 237 -7.33 23.21 4.33
C ASP A 237 -6.48 23.99 5.37
N SER A 238 -6.23 23.41 6.55
CA SER A 238 -5.43 24.03 7.63
C SER A 238 -3.92 23.86 7.43
N VAL A 239 -3.49 22.91 6.59
CA VAL A 239 -2.08 22.67 6.28
C VAL A 239 -1.64 23.55 5.10
N SER A 240 -0.54 24.28 5.29
CA SER A 240 0.09 25.10 4.26
C SER A 240 0.73 24.24 3.17
N GLN A 241 0.70 24.76 1.95
CA GLN A 241 1.40 24.19 0.79
C GLN A 241 2.58 25.06 0.33
N GLU A 242 2.83 26.18 1.02
CA GLU A 242 3.95 27.10 0.74
C GLU A 242 5.31 26.53 1.16
N HIS A 243 5.28 25.54 2.07
CA HIS A 243 6.46 24.83 2.56
C HIS A 243 6.30 23.32 2.31
N PRO A 244 7.42 22.60 2.12
CA PRO A 244 7.38 21.17 1.87
C PRO A 244 6.81 20.41 3.09
N TRP A 245 6.03 19.38 2.81
CA TRP A 245 5.63 18.39 3.80
C TRP A 245 6.78 17.40 3.99
N MET A 246 7.25 17.27 5.22
CA MET A 246 8.46 16.51 5.53
C MET A 246 8.11 15.19 6.22
N PHE A 247 8.70 14.09 5.75
CA PHE A 247 8.44 12.76 6.28
C PHE A 247 9.76 12.04 6.61
N HIS A 248 9.83 11.44 7.80
CA HIS A 248 10.93 10.59 8.22
C HIS A 248 10.38 9.22 8.60
N GLY A 249 10.75 8.18 7.85
CA GLY A 249 10.22 6.84 8.05
C GLY A 249 11.32 5.81 8.28
N VAL A 250 11.22 5.03 9.35
CA VAL A 250 12.09 3.88 9.63
C VAL A 250 11.32 2.60 9.37
N THR A 251 11.91 1.63 8.66
CA THR A 251 11.27 0.32 8.39
C THR A 251 12.16 -0.87 8.70
N GLY A 252 11.52 -1.99 9.02
CA GLY A 252 12.16 -3.28 9.27
C GLY A 252 12.68 -3.97 8.01
N SER A 253 13.47 -5.04 8.18
CA SER A 253 14.13 -5.75 7.08
C SER A 253 13.19 -6.42 6.10
N SER A 254 12.01 -6.85 6.57
CA SER A 254 10.98 -7.44 5.72
C SER A 254 10.51 -6.50 4.61
N GLY A 255 10.63 -5.18 4.79
CA GLY A 255 10.30 -4.20 3.75
C GLY A 255 11.22 -4.26 2.52
N SER A 256 12.37 -4.92 2.61
CA SER A 256 13.31 -5.11 1.49
C SER A 256 13.02 -6.35 0.63
N GLY A 257 12.04 -7.17 1.03
CA GLY A 257 11.68 -8.43 0.36
C GLY A 257 12.49 -9.64 0.86
N ALA A 258 12.22 -10.81 0.26
CA ALA A 258 12.86 -12.07 0.62
C ALA A 258 14.29 -12.22 0.06
N GLU A 259 14.56 -11.56 -1.07
CA GLU A 259 15.82 -11.74 -1.81
C GLU A 259 17.01 -11.16 -1.02
N PRO A 260 18.10 -11.93 -0.84
CA PRO A 260 19.33 -11.45 -0.23
C PRO A 260 19.90 -10.24 -0.97
N LYS A 261 20.28 -9.20 -0.21
CA LYS A 261 20.89 -7.98 -0.74
C LYS A 261 22.06 -7.56 0.17
N PRO A 262 23.10 -6.90 -0.35
CA PRO A 262 24.22 -6.44 0.48
C PRO A 262 23.77 -5.65 1.72
N GLY A 263 22.84 -4.70 1.57
CA GLY A 263 22.30 -3.92 2.70
C GLY A 263 21.31 -4.66 3.62
N ALA A 264 20.89 -5.88 3.28
CA ALA A 264 20.00 -6.70 4.09
C ALA A 264 20.74 -7.81 4.86
N HIS A 265 22.04 -8.01 4.59
CA HIS A 265 22.85 -9.00 5.27
C HIS A 265 22.99 -8.69 6.76
N HIS A 266 22.79 -9.70 7.62
CA HIS A 266 22.59 -9.52 9.06
C HIS A 266 23.67 -8.64 9.74
N PRO A 267 24.98 -8.92 9.61
CA PRO A 267 26.05 -8.07 10.15
C PRO A 267 25.99 -6.58 9.80
N PHE A 268 25.49 -6.20 8.61
CA PHE A 268 25.40 -4.79 8.23
C PHE A 268 24.13 -4.10 8.74
N ARG A 269 23.13 -4.90 9.11
CA ARG A 269 21.81 -4.40 9.53
C ARG A 269 21.60 -4.47 11.04
N HIS A 270 22.15 -5.49 11.68
CA HIS A 270 22.08 -5.65 13.13
C HIS A 270 22.71 -4.44 13.82
N GLN A 271 22.02 -3.89 14.82
CA GLN A 271 22.46 -2.69 15.56
C GLN A 271 22.79 -1.47 14.69
N ASN A 272 22.19 -1.37 13.50
CA ASN A 272 22.44 -0.27 12.57
C ASN A 272 21.15 0.48 12.20
N LEU A 273 21.27 1.78 11.96
CA LEU A 273 20.22 2.66 11.47
C LEU A 273 20.82 3.63 10.45
N TRP A 274 20.31 3.63 9.22
CA TRP A 274 20.83 4.52 8.16
C TRP A 274 19.74 4.93 7.18
N ALA A 275 19.90 6.12 6.59
CA ALA A 275 19.06 6.61 5.50
C ALA A 275 19.47 5.93 4.18
N TYR A 276 18.60 5.09 3.62
CA TYR A 276 18.88 4.39 2.36
C TYR A 276 18.31 5.13 1.13
N SER A 277 17.36 6.03 1.33
CA SER A 277 16.80 6.90 0.30
C SER A 277 16.84 8.35 0.79
N ARG A 278 17.61 9.18 0.09
CA ARG A 278 17.98 10.56 0.49
C ARG A 278 17.57 11.64 -0.50
N GLN A 279 17.30 11.27 -1.76
CA GLN A 279 17.00 12.19 -2.86
C GLN A 279 15.56 12.04 -3.37
N GLY A 280 14.74 11.30 -2.62
CA GLY A 280 13.36 10.98 -2.98
C GLY A 280 13.09 9.48 -2.97
N HIS A 281 11.82 9.13 -2.83
CA HIS A 281 11.34 7.75 -2.80
C HIS A 281 10.06 7.59 -3.63
N ARG A 282 9.90 6.45 -4.32
CA ARG A 282 8.71 6.15 -5.14
C ARG A 282 7.35 6.32 -4.44
N HIS A 283 7.33 6.23 -3.10
CA HIS A 283 6.09 6.31 -2.33
C HIS A 283 5.56 7.74 -2.24
N GLU A 284 6.38 8.74 -2.56
CA GLU A 284 5.94 10.13 -2.71
C GLU A 284 4.90 10.24 -3.83
N LYS A 285 5.12 9.54 -4.96
CA LYS A 285 4.17 9.52 -6.09
C LYS A 285 2.82 8.93 -5.68
N GLU A 286 2.81 7.91 -4.83
CA GLU A 286 1.57 7.33 -4.30
C GLU A 286 0.82 8.32 -3.41
N LEU A 287 1.52 9.00 -2.49
CA LEU A 287 0.91 10.07 -1.68
C LEU A 287 0.32 11.18 -2.56
N LEU A 288 1.00 11.54 -3.65
CA LEU A 288 0.54 12.53 -4.62
C LEU A 288 -0.65 12.05 -5.47
N HIS A 289 -0.75 10.75 -5.73
CA HIS A 289 -1.80 10.16 -6.57
C HIS A 289 -3.16 10.10 -5.88
N SER A 290 -3.20 9.79 -4.59
CA SER A 290 -4.46 9.65 -3.82
C SER A 290 -5.22 10.97 -3.58
N ARG A 291 -4.90 12.03 -4.34
CA ARG A 291 -5.26 13.43 -4.07
C ARG A 291 -6.33 13.96 -5.02
N ASN A 292 -7.57 13.50 -4.88
CA ASN A 292 -8.73 14.17 -5.49
C ASN A 292 -9.25 15.37 -4.66
N GLY A 293 -8.35 16.18 -4.07
CA GLY A 293 -8.77 17.34 -3.26
C GLY A 293 -7.71 17.99 -2.39
N LEU A 294 -6.47 17.52 -2.41
CA LEU A 294 -5.45 17.89 -1.44
C LEU A 294 -4.42 18.93 -1.94
N GLY A 295 -4.56 19.46 -3.15
CA GLY A 295 -3.55 20.33 -3.80
C GLY A 295 -2.24 19.62 -4.15
N ASN A 296 -1.18 20.38 -4.44
CA ASN A 296 0.14 19.87 -4.90
C ASN A 296 1.34 20.43 -4.08
N PRO A 297 1.39 20.27 -2.74
CA PRO A 297 2.57 20.60 -1.95
C PRO A 297 3.78 19.80 -2.41
N SER A 298 4.94 20.42 -2.24
CA SER A 298 6.21 19.70 -2.25
C SER A 298 6.23 18.67 -1.12
N VAL A 299 6.73 17.47 -1.40
CA VAL A 299 6.85 16.38 -0.42
C VAL A 299 8.31 15.95 -0.38
N HIS A 300 8.90 15.95 0.80
CA HIS A 300 10.25 15.41 1.02
C HIS A 300 10.16 14.21 1.96
N PHE A 301 10.47 13.02 1.47
CA PHE A 301 10.47 11.80 2.28
C PHE A 301 11.86 11.19 2.39
N PHE A 302 12.28 10.94 3.64
CA PHE A 302 13.52 10.29 3.99
C PHE A 302 13.24 8.92 4.59
N ALA A 303 13.71 7.87 3.91
CA ALA A 303 13.51 6.50 4.35
C ALA A 303 14.78 5.91 4.99
N TYR A 304 14.59 5.33 6.16
CA TYR A 304 15.62 4.75 7.00
C TYR A 304 15.39 3.25 7.17
N SER A 305 16.49 2.51 7.23
CA SER A 305 16.52 1.08 7.52
C SER A 305 16.81 0.88 9.00
N GLY A 306 15.90 0.24 9.73
CA GLY A 306 16.05 -0.05 11.15
C GLY A 306 16.56 -1.47 11.46
N PRO A 307 17.06 -1.70 12.69
CA PRO A 307 17.66 -2.97 13.15
C PRO A 307 16.60 -3.97 13.66
N PHE A 308 15.46 -4.04 12.99
CA PHE A 308 14.33 -4.92 13.35
C PHE A 308 13.73 -5.55 12.10
N SER A 309 12.97 -6.63 12.27
CA SER A 309 12.43 -7.39 11.13
C SER A 309 11.14 -6.77 10.58
N ARG A 310 10.25 -6.28 11.44
CA ARG A 310 8.93 -5.73 11.09
C ARG A 310 8.69 -4.37 11.73
N GLY A 311 7.79 -3.63 11.12
CA GLY A 311 7.32 -2.33 11.59
C GLY A 311 7.75 -1.18 10.68
N ILE A 312 6.91 -0.16 10.65
CA ILE A 312 7.24 1.19 10.23
C ILE A 312 6.97 2.12 11.41
N HIS A 313 7.91 3.03 11.68
CA HIS A 313 7.66 4.24 12.43
C HIS A 313 7.82 5.43 11.49
N LEU A 314 6.85 6.32 11.44
CA LEU A 314 6.84 7.51 10.60
C LEU A 314 6.62 8.75 11.46
N THR A 315 7.40 9.79 11.21
CA THR A 315 7.10 11.15 11.68
C THR A 315 6.85 12.04 10.48
N ALA A 316 5.71 12.72 10.46
CA ALA A 316 5.38 13.75 9.48
C ALA A 316 5.41 15.14 10.14
N HIS A 317 5.94 16.12 9.43
CA HIS A 317 5.92 17.53 9.80
C HIS A 317 5.14 18.28 8.73
N LEU A 318 3.98 18.81 9.13
CA LEU A 318 3.05 19.49 8.26
C LEU A 318 2.93 20.96 8.69
N PRO A 319 3.32 21.92 7.85
CA PRO A 319 3.25 23.34 8.19
C PRO A 319 1.78 23.76 8.29
N LEU A 320 1.39 24.47 9.34
CA LEU A 320 0.04 24.99 9.52
C LEU A 320 -0.08 26.40 8.95
N LYS A 321 -1.25 26.75 8.43
CA LYS A 321 -1.53 28.10 7.93
C LYS A 321 -1.65 29.15 9.05
N THR A 322 -2.01 28.73 10.25
CA THR A 322 -2.22 29.61 11.41
C THR A 322 -1.48 29.12 12.65
N LYS A 323 -1.28 30.02 13.62
CA LYS A 323 -0.59 29.73 14.89
C LYS A 323 -1.54 29.34 16.03
N ASP A 324 -2.85 29.54 15.85
CA ASP A 324 -3.86 29.36 16.91
C ASP A 324 -4.33 27.91 17.07
N GLU A 325 -3.82 27.00 16.23
CA GLU A 325 -4.10 25.58 16.27
C GLU A 325 -3.49 24.92 17.51
N THR A 326 -4.20 23.97 18.11
CA THR A 326 -3.74 23.26 19.33
C THR A 326 -3.70 21.75 19.13
N SER A 327 -2.81 21.07 19.85
CA SER A 327 -2.75 19.59 19.85
C SER A 327 -4.11 18.97 20.20
N LYS A 328 -4.87 19.58 21.12
CA LYS A 328 -6.19 19.10 21.52
C LYS A 328 -7.20 19.15 20.37
N THR A 329 -7.22 20.24 19.61
CA THR A 329 -8.08 20.39 18.42
C THR A 329 -7.72 19.34 17.37
N TRP A 330 -6.43 19.16 17.09
CA TRP A 330 -5.95 18.20 16.10
C TRP A 330 -6.20 16.75 16.50
N LEU A 331 -6.03 16.38 17.77
CA LEU A 331 -6.38 15.05 18.28
C LEU A 331 -7.86 14.75 18.04
N GLN A 332 -8.75 15.70 18.32
CA GLN A 332 -10.18 15.55 18.08
C GLN A 332 -10.50 15.39 16.58
N GLN A 333 -9.89 16.20 15.72
CA GLN A 333 -10.07 16.10 14.27
C GLN A 333 -9.63 14.73 13.72
N TYR A 334 -8.50 14.21 14.18
CA TYR A 334 -8.03 12.88 13.79
C TYR A 334 -8.99 11.77 14.25
N ARG A 335 -9.53 11.87 15.48
CA ARG A 335 -10.52 10.91 15.98
C ARG A 335 -11.80 10.92 15.16
N GLU A 336 -12.30 12.11 14.85
CA GLU A 336 -13.51 12.25 14.04
C GLU A 336 -13.29 11.75 12.62
N PHE A 337 -12.13 12.04 12.02
CA PHE A 337 -11.82 11.60 10.67
C PHE A 337 -11.75 10.08 10.56
N TYR A 338 -11.09 9.43 11.53
CA TYR A 338 -10.92 7.96 11.57
C TYR A 338 -12.02 7.23 12.33
N GLN A 339 -13.10 7.91 12.70
CA GLN A 339 -14.25 7.28 13.33
C GLN A 339 -14.79 6.16 12.42
N GLY A 340 -14.92 4.93 12.94
CA GLY A 340 -15.38 3.79 12.15
C GLY A 340 -14.33 3.18 11.20
N CYS A 341 -13.07 3.61 11.26
CA CYS A 341 -11.95 2.94 10.62
C CYS A 341 -11.28 1.98 11.64
N PRO A 342 -11.58 0.66 11.58
CA PRO A 342 -11.32 -0.27 12.69
C PRO A 342 -9.84 -0.51 12.99
N PHE A 343 -8.96 -0.14 12.06
CA PHE A 343 -7.52 -0.38 12.12
C PHE A 343 -6.70 0.86 12.40
N VAL A 344 -7.31 2.04 12.59
CA VAL A 344 -6.59 3.27 12.92
C VAL A 344 -6.95 3.69 14.35
N GLN A 345 -5.95 3.74 15.21
CA GLN A 345 -6.11 4.13 16.62
C GLN A 345 -5.41 5.47 16.86
N ILE A 346 -6.15 6.43 17.43
CA ILE A 346 -5.59 7.74 17.83
C ILE A 346 -5.21 7.69 19.30
N LEU A 347 -3.92 7.79 19.59
CA LEU A 347 -3.38 7.83 20.95
C LEU A 347 -3.54 9.24 21.55
N GLU A 348 -3.83 9.30 22.85
CA GLU A 348 -4.02 10.57 23.58
C GLU A 348 -2.68 11.17 24.00
N GLN A 349 -1.86 10.41 24.74
CA GLN A 349 -0.63 10.89 25.37
C GLN A 349 0.60 10.08 24.95
N GLU A 350 0.38 8.84 24.55
CA GLU A 350 1.36 7.81 24.32
C GLU A 350 1.97 7.94 22.94
N ALA A 351 3.27 7.74 22.84
CA ALA A 351 3.96 7.71 21.56
C ALA A 351 3.68 6.38 20.83
N PRO A 352 3.36 6.40 19.53
CA PRO A 352 3.26 5.19 18.73
C PRO A 352 4.55 4.39 18.79
N SER A 353 4.43 3.06 18.93
CA SER A 353 5.57 2.16 19.03
C SER A 353 5.38 0.98 18.09
N ILE A 354 6.42 0.67 17.31
CA ILE A 354 6.44 -0.50 16.43
C ILE A 354 6.09 -1.77 17.20
N ARG A 355 6.60 -1.91 18.43
CA ARG A 355 6.36 -3.09 19.26
C ARG A 355 4.87 -3.29 19.55
N ALA A 356 4.12 -2.21 19.77
CA ALA A 356 2.71 -2.28 20.13
C ALA A 356 1.81 -2.73 18.97
N VAL A 357 2.23 -2.48 17.73
CA VAL A 357 1.46 -2.76 16.50
C VAL A 357 1.98 -3.97 15.72
N ALA A 358 3.21 -4.42 15.96
CA ALA A 358 3.81 -5.56 15.26
C ALA A 358 2.93 -6.82 15.40
N GLY A 359 2.64 -7.47 14.28
CA GLY A 359 1.73 -8.63 14.22
C GLY A 359 0.25 -8.29 14.10
N SER A 360 -0.12 -7.01 14.11
CA SER A 360 -1.48 -6.54 13.89
C SER A 360 -1.65 -5.79 12.56
N ASN A 361 -2.88 -5.68 12.09
CA ASN A 361 -3.27 -4.78 11.02
C ASN A 361 -3.56 -3.35 11.54
N ARG A 362 -3.21 -3.03 12.79
CA ARG A 362 -3.44 -1.72 13.42
C ARG A 362 -2.36 -0.70 13.01
N ALA A 363 -2.75 0.55 12.87
CA ALA A 363 -1.90 1.71 12.82
C ALA A 363 -2.21 2.62 14.02
N ASP A 364 -1.19 2.89 14.83
CA ASP A 364 -1.28 3.82 15.97
C ASP A 364 -0.81 5.20 15.52
N VAL A 365 -1.60 6.24 15.76
CA VAL A 365 -1.35 7.62 15.34
C VAL A 365 -1.43 8.55 16.55
N GLN A 366 -0.48 9.47 16.66
CA GLN A 366 -0.49 10.54 17.65
C GLN A 366 -0.15 11.86 16.96
N VAL A 367 -0.74 12.96 17.45
CA VAL A 367 -0.49 14.29 16.90
C VAL A 367 -0.11 15.30 17.97
N MET A 368 0.74 16.25 17.58
CA MET A 368 1.18 17.37 18.41
C MET A 368 1.32 18.63 17.55
N VAL A 369 0.90 19.77 18.08
CA VAL A 369 1.18 21.08 17.48
C VAL A 369 2.31 21.77 18.22
N ARG A 370 3.27 22.32 17.48
CA ARG A 370 4.34 23.17 18.00
C ARG A 370 4.77 24.20 16.95
N ASP A 371 4.88 25.47 17.32
CA ASP A 371 5.44 26.54 16.48
C ASP A 371 4.81 26.64 15.05
N ALA A 372 3.49 26.47 14.94
CA ALA A 372 2.73 26.36 13.68
C ALA A 372 3.12 25.17 12.78
N TRP A 373 3.56 24.08 13.39
CA TRP A 373 3.70 22.78 12.75
C TRP A 373 2.80 21.76 13.43
N LEU A 374 2.12 20.98 12.60
CA LEU A 374 1.50 19.73 13.02
C LEU A 374 2.53 18.61 12.84
N HIS A 375 2.85 17.96 13.95
CA HIS A 375 3.66 16.76 14.00
C HIS A 375 2.75 15.56 14.14
N VAL A 376 2.92 14.58 13.26
CA VAL A 376 2.16 13.33 13.27
C VAL A 376 3.14 12.18 13.44
N PHE A 377 2.97 11.41 14.49
CA PHE A 377 3.74 10.20 14.76
C PHE A 377 2.85 9.02 14.42
N LEU A 378 3.40 8.01 13.76
CA LEU A 378 2.65 6.83 13.34
C LEU A 378 3.51 5.58 13.46
N ALA A 379 2.91 4.51 13.99
CA ALA A 379 3.48 3.16 13.92
C ALA A 379 2.51 2.18 13.28
N LEU A 380 2.99 1.31 12.39
CA LEU A 380 2.23 0.19 11.83
C LEU A 380 3.12 -1.02 11.54
N ASP A 381 2.55 -2.21 11.37
CA ASP A 381 3.29 -3.36 10.84
C ASP A 381 3.41 -3.27 9.31
N ASN A 382 4.64 -3.18 8.80
CA ASN A 382 4.91 -2.98 7.36
C ASN A 382 4.51 -4.16 6.47
N THR A 383 4.31 -5.34 7.04
CA THR A 383 3.88 -6.54 6.32
C THR A 383 2.39 -6.80 6.42
N LEU A 384 1.72 -6.23 7.43
CA LEU A 384 0.28 -6.34 7.61
C LEU A 384 -0.40 -5.06 7.15
N LYS A 385 -0.55 -4.06 8.03
CA LYS A 385 -1.19 -2.80 7.68
C LYS A 385 -0.48 -2.05 6.55
N GLY A 386 0.83 -2.28 6.37
CA GLY A 386 1.59 -1.77 5.23
C GLY A 386 1.69 -2.71 4.02
N GLY A 387 1.00 -3.86 4.01
CA GLY A 387 1.18 -4.89 2.99
C GLY A 387 0.02 -5.89 2.89
N ALA A 388 0.27 -7.14 3.28
CA ALA A 388 -0.68 -8.24 3.10
C ALA A 388 -2.00 -8.06 3.86
N GLY A 389 -1.96 -7.47 5.05
CA GLY A 389 -3.14 -7.17 5.85
C GLY A 389 -4.03 -6.12 5.19
N GLN A 390 -3.42 -5.04 4.69
CA GLN A 390 -4.10 -4.00 3.90
C GLN A 390 -4.76 -4.57 2.63
N ALA A 391 -4.07 -5.50 1.98
CA ALA A 391 -4.56 -6.18 0.79
C ALA A 391 -5.78 -7.07 1.11
N LEU A 392 -5.73 -7.83 2.20
CA LEU A 392 -6.87 -8.63 2.67
C LEU A 392 -8.03 -7.74 3.16
N GLN A 393 -7.75 -6.61 3.81
CA GLN A 393 -8.75 -5.62 4.22
C GLN A 393 -9.55 -5.10 3.01
N SER A 394 -8.85 -4.80 1.91
CA SER A 394 -9.47 -4.40 0.65
C SER A 394 -10.27 -5.54 0.02
N LEU A 395 -9.73 -6.76 0.02
CA LEU A 395 -10.42 -7.95 -0.48
C LEU A 395 -11.70 -8.26 0.30
N ASN A 396 -11.69 -8.10 1.63
CA ASN A 396 -12.88 -8.27 2.46
C ASN A 396 -14.01 -7.37 2.00
N LEU A 397 -13.72 -6.09 1.74
CA LEU A 397 -14.70 -5.14 1.22
C LEU A 397 -15.23 -5.56 -0.16
N MET A 398 -14.35 -5.95 -1.09
CA MET A 398 -14.72 -6.40 -2.44
C MET A 398 -15.61 -7.66 -2.41
N LEU A 399 -15.39 -8.55 -1.44
CA LEU A 399 -16.16 -9.78 -1.25
C LEU A 399 -17.39 -9.59 -0.33
N GLY A 400 -17.62 -8.40 0.20
CA GLY A 400 -18.74 -8.08 1.10
C GLY A 400 -18.61 -8.60 2.54
N TYR A 401 -17.42 -9.05 2.95
CA TYR A 401 -17.15 -9.45 4.33
C TYR A 401 -16.92 -8.21 5.22
N PRO A 402 -17.12 -8.33 6.55
CA PRO A 402 -16.62 -7.33 7.49
C PRO A 402 -15.15 -7.04 7.21
N GLU A 403 -14.79 -5.77 7.13
CA GLU A 403 -13.44 -5.32 6.75
C GLU A 403 -12.34 -5.92 7.65
N SER A 404 -12.67 -6.27 8.90
CA SER A 404 -11.77 -6.89 9.87
C SER A 404 -11.67 -8.41 9.84
N THR A 405 -12.35 -9.09 8.91
CA THR A 405 -12.37 -10.55 8.84
C THR A 405 -10.96 -11.13 8.71
N ALA A 406 -10.61 -12.05 9.62
CA ALA A 406 -9.30 -12.71 9.76
C ALA A 406 -8.09 -11.76 9.92
N LEU A 407 -8.31 -10.50 10.28
CA LEU A 407 -7.24 -9.53 10.48
C LEU A 407 -7.01 -9.26 11.98
N PRO A 408 -5.79 -9.46 12.50
CA PRO A 408 -5.49 -9.23 13.90
C PRO A 408 -5.52 -7.74 14.25
N LEU A 409 -6.25 -7.37 15.30
CA LEU A 409 -6.25 -6.01 15.86
C LEU A 409 -5.21 -5.81 16.97
N VAL A 410 -4.69 -6.92 17.51
CA VAL A 410 -3.78 -6.94 18.64
C VAL A 410 -2.42 -7.44 18.16
N GLY A 411 -1.35 -6.76 18.59
CA GLY A 411 0.02 -7.17 18.28
C GLY A 411 0.44 -8.45 19.01
N HIS A 412 1.64 -8.95 18.72
CA HIS A 412 2.15 -10.24 19.22
C HIS A 412 2.31 -10.36 20.75
N GLY A 413 2.16 -9.28 21.53
CA GLY A 413 2.40 -9.29 22.97
C GLY A 413 3.89 -9.31 23.33
N TYR A 414 4.20 -9.66 24.57
CA TYR A 414 5.57 -9.70 25.13
C TYR A 414 6.04 -11.14 25.31
#